data_AF-A0A919I862-F1
#
_entry.id   AF-A0A919I862-F1
#
_cell.length_a   1.000
_cell.length_b   1.000
_cell.length_c   1.000
_cell.angle_alpha   90.00
_cell.angle_beta   90.00
_cell.angle_gamma   90.00
#
_symmetry.space_group_name_H-M   'P 1'
#
loop_
_entity.id
_entity.type
_entity.pdbx_description
1 polymer ?
#
loop_
_entity_poly.entity_id
_entity_poly.type
_entity_poly.pdbx_seq_one_letter_code
_entity_poly.pdbx_strand_id
1 'polypeptide(L)'
;MKFLLTLVLVLSTCKGYSQKCKYDFEKKDPFSGKQQKGITITLAGFGPAALKMAFQSEDKKSLIGLVVALPGKNENYVERGDTLSIALENGSILSLRSIDRYLPNAQVVGANIMSYFTPMYAVSEEELNKLSTVPMKAVKLKLGAQPLVAEVPAKNGEKAMKAASCIQQ
;
A
#
# COMPACT_ATOMS: atom_id res chain seq x y z
N MET A 1 43.69 30.69 -16.27
CA MET A 1 43.44 29.23 -16.37
C MET A 1 43.49 28.48 -15.02
N LYS A 2 43.20 29.10 -13.86
CA LYS A 2 43.15 28.40 -12.54
C LYS A 2 41.77 28.37 -11.89
N PHE A 3 40.77 29.04 -12.48
CA PHE A 3 39.43 29.16 -11.89
C PHE A 3 38.42 28.11 -12.36
N LEU A 4 38.77 27.27 -13.36
CA LEU A 4 37.86 26.26 -13.90
C LEU A 4 37.90 24.91 -13.16
N LEU A 5 38.95 24.65 -12.36
CA LEU A 5 39.08 23.36 -11.65
C LEU A 5 38.26 23.28 -10.36
N THR A 6 37.79 24.40 -9.82
CA THR A 6 37.11 24.44 -8.52
C THR A 6 35.60 24.18 -8.60
N LEU A 7 34.99 24.33 -9.79
CA LEU A 7 33.54 24.15 -9.97
C LEU A 7 33.12 22.68 -10.15
N VAL A 8 34.05 21.80 -10.53
CA VAL A 8 33.76 20.37 -10.77
C VAL A 8 33.69 19.56 -9.46
N LEU A 9 34.29 20.05 -8.36
CA LEU A 9 34.31 19.30 -7.09
C LEU A 9 33.00 19.42 -6.28
N VAL A 10 32.17 20.45 -6.52
CA VAL A 10 30.95 20.70 -5.73
C VAL A 10 29.78 19.84 -6.18
N LEU A 11 29.79 19.32 -7.41
CA LEU A 11 28.74 18.44 -7.95
C LEU A 11 28.82 16.98 -7.44
N SER A 12 29.87 16.62 -6.70
CA SER A 12 30.08 15.24 -6.23
C SER A 12 29.55 14.94 -4.82
N THR A 13 28.91 15.92 -4.14
CA THR A 13 28.43 15.75 -2.75
C THR A 13 26.94 15.53 -2.61
N CYS A 14 26.19 15.38 -3.72
CA CYS A 14 24.86 14.76 -3.67
C CYS A 14 24.97 13.25 -3.41
N LYS A 15 25.52 12.88 -2.25
CA LYS A 15 25.24 11.58 -1.64
C LYS A 15 23.74 11.61 -1.36
N GLY A 16 22.96 11.09 -2.30
CA GLY A 16 21.54 10.86 -2.11
C GLY A 16 21.38 10.15 -0.78
N TYR A 17 20.75 10.83 0.17
CA TYR A 17 20.30 10.20 1.41
C TYR A 17 19.24 9.18 0.98
N SER A 18 19.70 7.97 0.63
CA SER A 18 18.85 6.80 0.46
C SER A 18 18.15 6.63 1.81
N GLN A 19 16.90 7.08 1.89
CA GLN A 19 16.03 6.75 3.00
C GLN A 19 15.95 5.23 2.99
N LYS A 20 16.64 4.57 3.93
CA LYS A 20 16.64 3.11 4.02
C LYS A 20 15.20 2.66 4.23
N CYS A 21 14.60 2.12 3.18
CA CYS A 21 13.27 1.55 3.23
C CYS A 21 13.27 0.33 4.16
N LYS A 22 12.36 0.34 5.13
CA LYS A 22 12.16 -0.80 6.02
C LYS A 22 11.03 -1.65 5.47
N TYR A 23 11.39 -2.81 4.94
CA TYR A 23 10.44 -3.81 4.47
C TYR A 23 10.00 -4.73 5.60
N ASP A 24 8.74 -5.17 5.57
CA ASP A 24 8.26 -6.26 6.43
C ASP A 24 8.93 -7.58 6.03
N PHE A 25 9.13 -7.75 4.72
CA PHE A 25 9.92 -8.83 4.14
C PHE A 25 10.61 -8.35 2.86
N GLU A 26 11.80 -8.89 2.64
CA GLU A 26 12.56 -8.77 1.41
C GLU A 26 13.25 -10.12 1.20
N LYS A 27 12.84 -10.86 0.18
CA LYS A 27 13.32 -12.22 -0.06
C LYS A 27 13.41 -12.52 -1.55
N LYS A 28 14.27 -13.48 -1.88
CA LYS A 28 14.32 -14.08 -3.21
C LYS A 28 13.55 -15.40 -3.16
N ASP A 29 12.57 -15.56 -4.05
CA ASP A 29 11.87 -16.83 -4.19
C ASP A 29 12.87 -17.91 -4.67
N PRO A 30 13.06 -19.01 -3.92
CA PRO A 30 14.04 -20.05 -4.27
C PRO A 30 13.68 -20.79 -5.57
N PHE A 31 12.42 -20.80 -6.00
CA PHE A 31 12.00 -21.52 -7.21
C PHE A 31 12.09 -20.65 -8.47
N SER A 32 11.55 -19.42 -8.42
CA SER A 32 11.56 -18.52 -9.57
C SER A 32 12.80 -17.62 -9.64
N GLY A 33 13.54 -17.48 -8.55
CA GLY A 33 14.66 -16.54 -8.43
C GLY A 33 14.25 -15.07 -8.39
N LYS A 34 12.94 -14.76 -8.36
CA LYS A 34 12.42 -13.39 -8.36
C LYS A 34 12.55 -12.75 -6.98
N GLN A 35 12.84 -11.45 -6.95
CA GLN A 35 12.82 -10.68 -5.71
C GLN A 35 11.38 -10.32 -5.36
N GLN A 36 11.04 -10.49 -4.08
CA GLN A 36 9.76 -10.13 -3.49
C GLN A 36 10.01 -9.22 -2.30
N LYS A 37 9.29 -8.09 -2.25
CA LYS A 37 9.32 -7.16 -1.13
C LYS A 37 7.92 -6.71 -0.74
N GLY A 38 7.73 -6.41 0.54
CA GLY A 38 6.46 -5.93 1.04
C GLY A 38 6.56 -4.99 2.23
N ILE A 39 5.60 -4.07 2.31
CA ILE A 39 5.45 -3.10 3.41
C ILE A 39 3.97 -3.03 3.79
N THR A 40 3.67 -3.11 5.08
CA THR A 40 2.32 -2.96 5.62
C THR A 40 2.26 -1.72 6.49
N ILE A 41 1.27 -0.86 6.24
CA ILE A 41 1.04 0.34 7.02
C ILE A 41 -0.40 0.38 7.53
N THR A 42 -0.59 0.81 8.77
CA THR A 42 -1.93 1.09 9.30
C THR A 42 -2.47 2.37 8.69
N LEU A 43 -3.65 2.30 8.08
CA LEU A 43 -4.39 3.45 7.57
C LEU A 43 -5.21 4.11 8.66
N ALA A 44 -6.06 3.34 9.35
CA ALA A 44 -7.02 3.86 10.32
C ALA A 44 -7.33 2.83 11.41
N GLY A 45 -7.85 3.30 12.54
CA GLY A 45 -8.17 2.47 13.70
C GLY A 45 -6.93 1.99 14.47
N PHE A 46 -7.15 1.07 15.42
CA PHE A 46 -6.11 0.51 16.28
C PHE A 46 -6.36 -0.98 16.56
N GLY A 47 -5.30 -1.68 16.98
CA GLY A 47 -5.39 -3.08 17.37
C GLY A 47 -5.71 -4.05 16.22
N PRO A 48 -6.38 -5.19 16.50
CA PRO A 48 -6.62 -6.25 15.52
C PRO A 48 -7.66 -5.89 14.45
N ALA A 49 -8.45 -4.83 14.68
CA ALA A 49 -9.45 -4.31 13.75
C ALA A 49 -8.93 -3.13 12.91
N ALA A 50 -7.66 -2.76 13.04
CA ALA A 50 -7.09 -1.65 12.28
C ALA A 50 -7.11 -1.95 10.78
N LEU A 51 -7.56 -0.97 10.00
CA LEU A 51 -7.49 -1.02 8.54
C LEU A 51 -6.03 -0.81 8.13
N LYS A 52 -5.46 -1.73 7.35
CA LYS A 52 -4.07 -1.63 6.89
C LYS A 52 -4.00 -1.70 5.38
N MET A 53 -2.99 -1.05 4.81
CA MET A 53 -2.61 -1.19 3.40
C MET A 53 -1.29 -1.96 3.31
N ALA A 54 -1.27 -2.98 2.48
CA ALA A 54 -0.07 -3.73 2.13
C ALA A 54 0.39 -3.30 0.73
N PHE A 55 1.66 -2.98 0.59
CA PHE A 55 2.30 -2.71 -0.69
C PHE A 55 3.23 -3.88 -0.97
N GLN A 56 3.13 -4.48 -2.16
CA GLN A 56 3.94 -5.62 -2.55
C GLN A 56 4.54 -5.38 -3.93
N SER A 57 5.75 -5.86 -4.16
CA SER A 57 6.35 -5.92 -5.49
C SER A 57 7.05 -7.25 -5.70
N GLU A 58 6.81 -7.82 -6.87
CA GLU A 58 7.50 -8.99 -7.41
C GLU A 58 7.74 -8.75 -8.90
N ASP A 59 8.99 -8.86 -9.36
CA ASP A 59 9.32 -8.83 -10.80
C ASP A 59 8.69 -7.64 -11.55
N LYS A 60 8.84 -6.45 -10.96
CA LYS A 60 8.29 -5.16 -11.44
C LYS A 60 6.77 -5.05 -11.46
N LYS A 61 6.05 -6.06 -10.99
CA LYS A 61 4.61 -5.98 -10.76
C LYS A 61 4.37 -5.53 -9.33
N SER A 62 3.62 -4.46 -9.20
CA SER A 62 3.23 -3.93 -7.90
C SER A 62 1.77 -4.25 -7.61
N LEU A 63 1.50 -4.65 -6.38
CA LEU A 63 0.15 -4.89 -5.88
C LEU A 63 -0.07 -4.05 -4.61
N ILE A 64 -1.30 -3.58 -4.45
CA ILE A 64 -1.78 -2.96 -3.22
C ILE A 64 -2.85 -3.88 -2.63
N GLY A 65 -2.68 -4.28 -1.39
CA GLY A 65 -3.66 -5.02 -0.60
C GLY A 65 -4.33 -4.12 0.42
N LEU A 66 -5.64 -4.28 0.65
CA LEU A 66 -6.32 -3.64 1.77
C LEU A 66 -6.70 -4.70 2.80
N VAL A 67 -6.01 -4.73 3.93
CA VAL A 67 -6.28 -5.67 5.03
C VAL A 67 -7.44 -5.12 5.86
N VAL A 68 -8.58 -5.78 5.79
CA VAL A 68 -9.80 -5.42 6.52
C VAL A 68 -10.12 -6.50 7.54
N ALA A 69 -10.51 -6.07 8.72
CA ALA A 69 -10.96 -6.92 9.81
C ALA A 69 -12.30 -6.39 10.31
N LEU A 70 -13.36 -7.18 10.15
CA LEU A 70 -14.72 -6.82 10.56
C LEU A 70 -15.18 -7.70 11.74
N PRO A 71 -15.92 -7.14 12.71
CA PRO A 71 -16.48 -7.93 13.80
C PRO A 71 -17.57 -8.88 13.30
N GLY A 72 -17.62 -10.07 13.91
CA GLY A 72 -18.57 -11.12 13.58
C GLY A 72 -18.22 -11.93 12.34
N LYS A 73 -19.09 -12.88 12.02
CA LYS A 73 -19.03 -13.63 10.75
C LYS A 73 -19.60 -12.73 9.65
N ASN A 74 -18.78 -12.41 8.66
CA ASN A 74 -19.16 -11.66 7.48
C ASN A 74 -19.16 -12.59 6.27
N GLU A 75 -20.14 -12.44 5.38
CA GLU A 75 -20.27 -13.24 4.16
C GLU A 75 -20.14 -12.38 2.89
N ASN A 76 -19.99 -11.06 3.04
CA ASN A 76 -19.69 -10.18 1.94
C ASN A 76 -18.30 -10.50 1.40
N TYR A 77 -18.17 -10.39 0.08
CA TYR A 77 -16.93 -10.62 -0.63
C TYR A 77 -16.63 -9.45 -1.56
N VAL A 78 -15.38 -9.36 -1.97
CA VAL A 78 -14.95 -8.46 -3.04
C VAL A 78 -14.92 -9.28 -4.33
N GLU A 79 -15.61 -8.82 -5.38
CA GLU A 79 -15.55 -9.49 -6.67
C GLU A 79 -14.32 -9.08 -7.47
N ARG A 80 -13.92 -9.93 -8.41
CA ARG A 80 -12.91 -9.56 -9.41
C ARG A 80 -13.38 -8.33 -10.17
N GLY A 81 -12.50 -7.33 -10.29
CA GLY A 81 -12.79 -6.07 -10.95
C GLY A 81 -13.49 -5.00 -10.09
N ASP A 82 -13.90 -5.34 -8.87
CA ASP A 82 -14.41 -4.35 -7.91
C ASP A 82 -13.35 -3.29 -7.61
N THR A 83 -13.82 -2.07 -7.34
CA THR A 83 -12.96 -0.90 -7.23
C THR A 83 -12.58 -0.61 -5.78
N LEU A 84 -11.28 -0.41 -5.56
CA LEU A 84 -10.74 0.35 -4.44
C LEU A 84 -10.48 1.79 -4.90
N SER A 85 -11.18 2.75 -4.30
CA SER A 85 -10.92 4.18 -4.54
C SER A 85 -10.03 4.74 -3.43
N ILE A 86 -8.96 5.43 -3.81
CA ILE A 86 -8.05 6.12 -2.88
C ILE A 86 -8.11 7.61 -3.21
N ALA A 87 -8.60 8.41 -2.27
CA ALA A 87 -8.60 9.86 -2.40
C ALA A 87 -7.26 10.43 -1.91
N LEU A 88 -6.65 11.31 -2.70
CA LEU A 88 -5.39 11.98 -2.39
C LEU A 88 -5.63 13.40 -1.88
N GLU A 89 -4.67 13.95 -1.14
CA GLU A 89 -4.75 15.31 -0.57
C GLU A 89 -4.90 16.40 -1.64
N ASN A 90 -4.31 16.18 -2.83
CA ASN A 90 -4.46 17.09 -3.98
C ASN A 90 -5.84 17.04 -4.68
N GLY A 91 -6.80 16.27 -4.13
CA GLY A 91 -8.15 16.13 -4.67
C GLY A 91 -8.32 15.07 -5.76
N SER A 92 -7.23 14.47 -6.25
CA SER A 92 -7.32 13.37 -7.22
C SER A 92 -7.74 12.05 -6.57
N ILE A 93 -8.27 11.13 -7.39
CA ILE A 93 -8.74 9.81 -6.96
C ILE A 93 -8.07 8.73 -7.81
N LEU A 94 -7.40 7.78 -7.16
CA LEU A 94 -6.95 6.55 -7.79
C LEU A 94 -8.04 5.49 -7.70
N SER A 95 -8.26 4.74 -8.78
CA SER A 95 -9.29 3.69 -8.84
C SER A 95 -8.65 2.38 -9.28
N LEU A 96 -8.32 1.55 -8.30
CA LEU A 96 -7.65 0.27 -8.53
C LEU A 96 -8.68 -0.86 -8.63
N ARG A 97 -8.41 -1.87 -9.45
CA ARG A 97 -9.33 -3.00 -9.66
C ARG A 97 -8.83 -4.27 -9.01
N SER A 98 -9.72 -4.96 -8.31
CA SER A 98 -9.40 -6.24 -7.66
C SER A 98 -8.98 -7.27 -8.71
N ILE A 99 -7.87 -7.95 -8.47
CA ILE A 99 -7.33 -8.95 -9.41
C ILE A 99 -8.09 -10.28 -9.36
N ASP A 100 -8.81 -10.53 -8.27
CA ASP A 100 -9.54 -11.77 -8.03
C ASP A 100 -10.77 -11.54 -7.14
N ARG A 101 -11.55 -12.60 -6.89
CA ARG A 101 -12.57 -12.64 -5.87
C ARG A 101 -11.94 -12.97 -4.51
N TYR A 102 -12.31 -12.20 -3.48
CA TYR A 102 -11.80 -12.39 -2.11
C TYR A 102 -12.93 -12.67 -1.15
N LEU A 103 -12.90 -13.87 -0.55
CA LEU A 103 -13.81 -14.28 0.52
C LEU A 103 -13.22 -13.92 1.89
N PRO A 104 -14.06 -13.58 2.87
CA PRO A 104 -13.62 -13.38 4.25
C PRO A 104 -13.23 -14.71 4.89
N ASN A 105 -12.16 -14.70 5.67
CA ASN A 105 -11.78 -15.78 6.58
C ASN A 105 -12.16 -15.40 8.01
N ALA A 106 -13.12 -16.13 8.58
CA ALA A 106 -13.56 -15.93 9.95
C ALA A 106 -12.62 -16.64 10.94
N GLN A 107 -12.13 -15.92 11.93
CA GLN A 107 -11.21 -16.42 12.96
C GLN A 107 -11.69 -16.03 14.35
N VAL A 108 -11.39 -16.87 15.34
CA VAL A 108 -11.62 -16.57 16.76
C VAL A 108 -10.42 -15.77 17.28
N VAL A 109 -10.68 -14.57 17.80
CA VAL A 109 -9.68 -13.65 18.36
C VAL A 109 -10.10 -13.29 19.78
N GLY A 110 -9.48 -13.95 20.76
CA GLY A 110 -9.93 -13.89 22.16
C GLY A 110 -11.33 -14.48 22.29
N ALA A 111 -12.28 -13.69 22.81
CA ALA A 111 -13.69 -14.07 22.95
C ALA A 111 -14.57 -13.62 21.75
N ASN A 112 -13.97 -13.04 20.70
CA ASN A 112 -14.70 -12.49 19.55
C ASN A 112 -14.45 -13.31 18.28
N ILE A 113 -15.41 -13.29 17.35
CA ILE A 113 -15.22 -13.75 15.97
C ILE A 113 -14.90 -12.52 15.12
N MET A 114 -13.87 -12.60 14.29
CA MET A 114 -13.44 -11.55 13.37
C MET A 114 -13.35 -12.13 11.96
N SER A 115 -13.87 -11.40 10.97
CA SER A 115 -13.75 -11.75 9.56
C SER A 115 -12.65 -10.92 8.90
N TYR A 116 -11.65 -11.60 8.35
CA TYR A 116 -10.49 -10.99 7.69
C TYR A 116 -10.54 -11.19 6.18
N PHE A 117 -10.27 -10.15 5.40
CA PHE A 117 -10.01 -10.27 3.97
C PHE A 117 -8.92 -9.27 3.56
N THR A 118 -8.10 -9.68 2.59
CA THR A 118 -7.03 -8.87 2.02
C THR A 118 -7.15 -8.86 0.50
N PRO A 119 -8.16 -8.16 -0.05
CA PRO A 119 -8.27 -7.97 -1.49
C PRO A 119 -7.02 -7.29 -2.03
N MET A 120 -6.48 -7.85 -3.10
CA MET A 120 -5.31 -7.33 -3.80
C MET A 120 -5.74 -6.65 -5.10
N TYR A 121 -5.09 -5.54 -5.38
CA TYR A 121 -5.35 -4.67 -6.50
C TYR A 121 -4.06 -4.51 -7.29
N ALA A 122 -4.14 -4.69 -8.60
CA ALA A 122 -3.03 -4.35 -9.48
C ALA A 122 -2.87 -2.82 -9.47
N VAL A 123 -1.63 -2.36 -9.37
CA VAL A 123 -1.30 -0.93 -9.46
C VAL A 123 -0.26 -0.74 -10.56
N SER A 124 -0.56 0.16 -11.49
CA SER A 124 0.39 0.56 -12.52
C SER A 124 1.52 1.42 -11.93
N GLU A 125 2.62 1.55 -12.68
CA GLU A 125 3.72 2.43 -12.28
C GLU A 125 3.27 3.89 -12.14
N GLU A 126 2.39 4.36 -13.03
CA GLU A 126 1.82 5.72 -12.98
C GLU A 126 0.99 5.95 -11.71
N GLU A 127 0.11 5.00 -11.37
CA GLU A 127 -0.71 5.09 -10.15
C GLU A 127 0.14 5.01 -8.89
N LEU A 128 1.15 4.13 -8.88
CA LEU A 128 2.08 4.01 -7.77
C LEU A 128 2.91 5.29 -7.59
N ASN A 129 3.29 5.95 -8.69
CA ASN A 129 4.00 7.23 -8.67
C ASN A 129 3.12 8.37 -8.13
N LYS A 130 1.82 8.39 -8.48
CA LYS A 130 0.88 9.35 -7.87
C LYS A 130 0.78 9.12 -6.36
N LEU A 131 0.72 7.86 -5.95
CA LEU A 131 0.62 7.50 -4.53
C LEU A 131 1.92 7.78 -3.75
N SER A 132 3.08 7.74 -4.41
CA SER A 132 4.38 8.03 -3.78
C SER A 132 4.72 9.52 -3.68
N THR A 133 3.93 10.38 -4.32
CA THR A 133 4.15 11.83 -4.36
C THR A 133 3.10 12.64 -3.60
N VAL A 134 1.89 12.10 -3.43
CA VAL A 134 0.79 12.78 -2.74
C VAL A 134 0.21 11.88 -1.65
N PRO A 135 0.13 12.35 -0.39
CA PRO A 135 -0.50 11.59 0.68
C PRO A 135 -1.96 11.25 0.37
N MET A 136 -2.41 10.07 0.80
CA MET A 136 -3.82 9.72 0.77
C MET A 136 -4.56 10.29 1.99
N LYS A 137 -5.84 10.62 1.80
CA LYS A 137 -6.73 11.15 2.84
C LYS A 137 -7.92 10.25 3.14
N ALA A 138 -8.32 9.40 2.20
CA ALA A 138 -9.42 8.46 2.42
C ALA A 138 -9.30 7.25 1.48
N VAL A 139 -9.89 6.14 1.90
CA VAL A 139 -10.09 4.96 1.06
C VAL A 139 -11.56 4.54 1.07
N LYS A 140 -12.03 4.03 -0.06
CA LYS A 140 -13.36 3.46 -0.22
C LYS A 140 -13.25 2.11 -0.93
N LEU A 141 -13.65 1.07 -0.23
CA LEU A 141 -13.73 -0.30 -0.73
C LEU A 141 -15.20 -0.66 -0.98
N LYS A 142 -15.52 -1.15 -2.18
CA LYS A 142 -16.80 -1.82 -2.41
C LYS A 142 -16.81 -3.17 -1.69
N LEU A 143 -17.79 -3.37 -0.80
CA LEU A 143 -17.93 -4.60 -0.02
C LEU A 143 -19.42 -4.92 0.21
N GLY A 144 -19.97 -5.88 -0.55
CA GLY A 144 -21.41 -6.15 -0.51
C GLY A 144 -22.24 -4.92 -0.90
N ALA A 145 -23.35 -4.68 -0.19
CA ALA A 145 -24.27 -3.57 -0.47
C ALA A 145 -23.80 -2.20 0.03
N GLN A 146 -22.93 -2.15 1.05
CA GLN A 146 -22.45 -0.89 1.62
C GLN A 146 -20.93 -0.77 1.49
N PRO A 147 -20.41 0.30 0.88
CA PRO A 147 -18.97 0.48 0.79
C PRO A 147 -18.37 0.70 2.18
N LEU A 148 -17.21 0.10 2.43
CA LEU A 148 -16.37 0.48 3.55
C LEU A 148 -15.64 1.77 3.19
N VAL A 149 -15.90 2.84 3.93
CA VAL A 149 -15.22 4.14 3.77
C VAL A 149 -14.43 4.42 5.04
N ALA A 150 -13.16 4.79 4.87
CA ALA A 150 -12.31 5.19 5.99
C ALA A 150 -11.52 6.45 5.64
N GLU A 151 -11.57 7.43 6.53
CA GLU A 151 -10.62 8.55 6.53
C GLU A 151 -9.26 8.07 7.01
N VAL A 152 -8.21 8.57 6.37
CA VAL A 152 -6.83 8.26 6.68
C VAL A 152 -6.22 9.49 7.36
N PRO A 153 -5.80 9.40 8.64
CA PRO A 153 -5.09 10.48 9.29
C PRO A 153 -3.85 10.88 8.50
N ALA A 154 -3.57 12.18 8.39
CA ALA A 154 -2.48 12.72 7.56
C ALA A 154 -1.12 11.99 7.79
N LYS A 155 -0.78 11.71 9.05
CA LYS A 155 0.44 10.96 9.42
C LYS A 155 0.49 9.55 8.80
N ASN A 156 -0.64 8.87 8.70
CA ASN A 156 -0.73 7.55 8.06
C ASN A 156 -0.76 7.68 6.53
N GLY A 157 -1.37 8.75 6.00
CA GLY A 157 -1.30 9.10 4.58
C GLY A 157 0.15 9.30 4.10
N GLU A 158 0.97 10.04 4.87
CA GLU A 158 2.39 10.21 4.60
C GLU A 158 3.19 8.91 4.68
N LYS A 159 2.85 8.02 5.62
CA LYS A 159 3.47 6.70 5.72
C LYS A 159 3.15 5.83 4.50
N ALA A 160 1.90 5.88 4.04
CA ALA A 160 1.48 5.19 2.82
C ALA A 160 2.24 5.72 1.60
N MET A 161 2.40 7.04 1.49
CA MET A 161 3.17 7.69 0.43
C MET A 161 4.64 7.24 0.44
N LYS A 162 5.28 7.21 1.61
CA LYS A 162 6.66 6.71 1.76
C LYS A 162 6.77 5.22 1.42
N ALA A 163 5.80 4.41 1.84
CA ALA A 163 5.75 2.98 1.51
C ALA A 163 5.62 2.74 -0.01
N ALA A 164 4.77 3.52 -0.69
CA ALA A 164 4.65 3.49 -2.14
C ALA A 164 5.99 3.82 -2.83
N SER A 165 6.69 4.87 -2.37
CA SER A 165 8.02 5.23 -2.88
C SER A 165 9.04 4.10 -2.69
N CYS A 166 9.03 3.44 -1.53
CA CYS A 166 9.94 2.34 -1.24
C CYS A 166 9.72 1.12 -2.15
N ILE A 167 8.47 0.78 -2.46
CA ILE A 167 8.17 -0.37 -3.31
C ILE A 167 8.59 -0.14 -4.77
N GLN A 168 8.87 1.10 -5.18
CA GLN A 168 9.42 1.43 -6.50
C GLN A 168 10.95 1.24 -6.61
N GLN A 169 11.67 1.14 -5.49
CA GLN A 169 13.16 1.11 -5.46
C GLN A 169 13.79 -0.22 -5.91
#